data_AF-A0A165UUS7-F1
#
_entry.id   AF-A0A165UUS7-F1
#
_cell.length_a   1.000
_cell.length_b   1.000
_cell.length_c   1.000
_cell.angle_alpha   90.00
_cell.angle_beta   90.00
_cell.angle_gamma   90.00
#
_symmetry.space_group_name_H-M   'P 1'
#
loop_
_entity.id
_entity.type
_entity.pdbx_description
1 polymer ?
#
loop_
_entity_poly.entity_id
_entity_poly.type
_entity_poly.pdbx_seq_one_letter_code
_entity_poly.pdbx_strand_id
1 'polypeptide(L)'
;MTNHLYLIWYTPQMAGPRHWALFVVSSQEPEAFGTLYHVASVRGYCCTFATDIRFGVSIKGPRSSRTYEDRALLGTINDDVKMMMTEYADAATQMVNEHNVPRSRAESNCHDWVLHIVRSLDNSHLIEHGALGRAAVCPR
;
A
#
# COMPACT_ATOMS: atom_id res chain seq x y z
N MET A 1 -14.94 16.66 2.58
CA MET A 1 -15.41 15.49 1.81
C MET A 1 -14.78 14.25 2.43
N THR A 2 -15.38 13.06 2.32
CA THR A 2 -14.84 11.87 3.02
C THR A 2 -14.01 11.02 2.08
N ASN A 3 -12.69 11.03 2.27
CA ASN A 3 -11.77 10.13 1.58
C ASN A 3 -11.54 8.90 2.41
N HIS A 4 -11.48 7.73 1.78
CA HIS A 4 -11.26 6.45 2.44
C HIS A 4 -9.94 5.85 1.95
N LEU A 5 -9.06 5.51 2.88
CA LEU A 5 -7.80 4.84 2.59
C LEU A 5 -7.97 3.33 2.68
N TYR A 6 -7.60 2.62 1.63
CA TYR A 6 -7.60 1.16 1.54
C TYR A 6 -6.18 0.64 1.41
N LEU A 7 -5.86 -0.39 2.19
CA LEU A 7 -4.77 -1.31 1.88
C LEU A 7 -5.30 -2.36 0.92
N ILE A 8 -4.55 -2.63 -0.14
CA ILE A 8 -4.90 -3.64 -1.13
C ILE A 8 -3.68 -4.53 -1.35
N TRP A 9 -3.85 -5.84 -1.18
CA TRP A 9 -2.89 -6.83 -1.63
C TRP A 9 -3.22 -7.24 -3.05
N TYR A 10 -2.18 -7.42 -3.86
CA TYR A 10 -2.36 -7.79 -5.24
C TYR A 10 -1.30 -8.72 -5.79
N THR A 11 -1.73 -9.57 -6.73
CA THR A 11 -0.81 -10.46 -7.43
C THR A 11 -0.19 -9.73 -8.63
N PRO A 12 1.15 -9.61 -8.73
CA PRO A 12 1.78 -9.01 -9.89
C PRO A 12 1.43 -9.76 -11.19
N GLN A 13 1.47 -9.05 -12.33
CA GLN A 13 1.26 -9.65 -13.65
C GLN A 13 2.37 -10.65 -14.02
N MET A 14 3.59 -10.42 -13.53
CA MET A 14 4.70 -11.36 -13.65
C MET A 14 4.77 -12.22 -12.38
N ALA A 15 5.13 -13.50 -12.54
CA ALA A 15 5.24 -14.43 -11.42
C ALA A 15 6.14 -13.86 -10.32
N GLY A 16 5.62 -13.77 -9.10
CA GLY A 16 6.30 -13.13 -7.97
C GLY A 16 5.45 -13.15 -6.70
N PRO A 17 6.02 -12.73 -5.56
CA PRO A 17 5.26 -12.59 -4.33
C PRO A 17 4.15 -11.55 -4.49
N ARG A 18 3.10 -11.66 -3.68
CA ARG A 18 2.06 -10.62 -3.63
C ARG A 18 2.68 -9.27 -3.24
N HIS A 19 2.10 -8.22 -3.79
CA HIS A 19 2.44 -6.83 -3.58
C HIS A 19 1.31 -6.13 -2.86
N TRP A 20 1.53 -4.89 -2.45
CA TRP A 20 0.51 -4.12 -1.76
C TRP A 20 0.43 -2.70 -2.28
N ALA A 21 -0.72 -2.07 -2.08
CA ALA A 21 -1.00 -0.73 -2.53
C ALA A 21 -1.85 0.01 -1.51
N LEU A 22 -1.69 1.32 -1.46
CA LEU A 22 -2.54 2.23 -0.69
C LEU A 22 -3.38 3.05 -1.66
N PHE A 23 -4.70 2.88 -1.59
CA PHE A 23 -5.64 3.56 -2.46
C PHE A 23 -6.60 4.44 -1.67
N VAL A 24 -6.72 5.68 -2.11
CA VAL A 24 -7.70 6.65 -1.66
C VAL A 24 -8.91 6.60 -2.59
N VAL A 25 -10.09 6.41 -2.01
CA VAL A 25 -11.38 6.53 -2.72
C VAL A 25 -12.19 7.65 -2.09
N SER A 26 -12.55 8.63 -2.90
CA SER A 26 -13.46 9.70 -2.50
C SER A 26 -14.91 9.19 -2.52
N SER A 27 -15.75 9.69 -1.61
CA SER A 27 -17.19 9.41 -1.65
C SER A 27 -17.88 9.97 -2.90
N GLN A 28 -17.29 10.96 -3.58
CA GLN A 28 -17.84 11.60 -4.77
C GLN A 28 -17.23 11.09 -6.08
N GLU A 29 -16.05 10.48 -6.03
CA GLU A 29 -15.37 9.92 -7.20
C GLU A 29 -15.26 8.40 -7.03
N PRO A 30 -15.90 7.60 -7.91
CA PRO A 30 -15.85 6.15 -7.80
C PRO A 30 -14.47 5.58 -8.14
N GLU A 31 -13.63 6.38 -8.79
CA GLU A 31 -12.29 6.02 -9.20
C GLU A 31 -11.29 6.28 -8.07
N ALA A 32 -10.43 5.29 -7.82
CA ALA A 32 -9.41 5.36 -6.80
C ALA A 32 -8.14 6.02 -7.33
N PHE A 33 -7.50 6.78 -6.47
CA PHE A 33 -6.15 7.29 -6.62
C PHE A 33 -5.26 6.59 -5.61
N GLY A 34 -4.09 6.08 -6.01
CA GLY A 34 -3.26 5.37 -5.05
C GLY A 34 -1.86 5.06 -5.52
N THR A 35 -1.09 4.57 -4.56
CA THR A 35 0.31 4.19 -4.74
C THR A 35 0.43 2.68 -4.64
N LEU A 36 0.99 2.07 -5.68
CA LEU A 36 1.34 0.66 -5.73
C LEU A 36 2.78 0.48 -5.30
N TYR A 37 3.02 -0.40 -4.33
CA TYR A 37 4.35 -0.78 -3.89
C TYR A 37 4.66 -2.17 -4.43
N HIS A 38 5.57 -2.24 -5.40
CA HIS A 38 5.95 -3.49 -6.05
C HIS A 38 7.45 -3.72 -5.99
N VAL A 39 7.82 -4.99 -6.16
CA VAL A 39 9.23 -5.37 -6.27
C VAL A 39 9.68 -5.10 -7.70
N ALA A 40 10.63 -4.18 -7.86
CA ALA A 40 11.17 -3.77 -9.16
C ALA A 40 12.29 -4.69 -9.65
N SER A 41 13.11 -5.20 -8.74
CA SER A 41 14.20 -6.12 -9.06
C SER A 41 14.47 -7.05 -7.91
N VAL A 42 14.82 -8.30 -8.22
CA VAL A 42 15.34 -9.26 -7.26
C VAL A 42 16.80 -9.53 -7.63
N ARG A 43 17.74 -9.09 -6.79
CA ARG A 43 19.17 -9.43 -6.89
C ARG A 43 19.54 -10.32 -5.70
N GLY A 44 19.65 -11.63 -5.94
CA GLY A 44 19.91 -12.60 -4.88
C GLY A 44 18.75 -12.66 -3.90
N TYR A 45 18.99 -12.31 -2.63
CA TYR A 45 17.94 -12.19 -1.59
C TYR A 45 17.47 -10.75 -1.38
N CYS A 46 17.96 -9.79 -2.15
CA CYS A 46 17.57 -8.40 -2.07
C CYS A 46 16.46 -8.11 -3.09
N CYS A 47 15.36 -7.54 -2.62
CA CYS A 47 14.33 -6.95 -3.47
C CYS A 47 14.50 -5.43 -3.45
N THR A 48 14.49 -4.75 -4.61
CA THR A 48 14.29 -3.31 -4.64
C THR A 48 12.81 -3.02 -4.81
N PHE A 49 12.31 -2.03 -4.07
CA PHE A 49 10.93 -1.55 -4.20
C PHE A 49 10.86 -0.38 -5.14
N ALA A 50 9.79 -0.35 -5.92
CA ALA A 50 9.38 0.83 -6.64
C ALA A 50 7.93 1.15 -6.33
N THR A 51 7.62 2.44 -6.42
CA THR A 51 6.25 2.95 -6.38
C THR A 51 5.76 3.30 -7.77
N ASP A 52 4.49 3.04 -7.99
CA ASP A 52 3.78 3.52 -9.17
C ASP A 52 2.48 4.19 -8.72
N ILE A 53 2.20 5.37 -9.25
CA ILE A 53 1.03 6.17 -8.89
C ILE A 53 -0.04 5.92 -9.94
N ARG A 54 -1.21 5.48 -9.50
CA ARG A 54 -2.33 5.17 -10.37
C ARG A 54 -3.52 6.06 -10.05
N PHE A 55 -4.12 6.54 -11.13
CA PHE A 55 -5.37 7.29 -11.14
C PHE A 55 -6.42 6.47 -11.89
N GLY A 56 -7.69 6.69 -11.61
CA GLY A 56 -8.76 6.06 -12.38
C GLY A 56 -9.03 4.59 -12.04
N VAL A 57 -8.55 4.09 -10.90
CA VAL A 57 -8.62 2.63 -10.62
C VAL A 57 -9.95 2.28 -9.98
N SER A 58 -10.75 1.46 -10.66
CA SER A 58 -11.96 0.90 -10.05
C SER A 58 -11.59 -0.23 -9.07
N ILE A 59 -11.48 0.12 -7.78
CA ILE A 59 -11.24 -0.87 -6.71
C ILE A 59 -12.55 -1.48 -6.17
N LYS A 60 -13.70 -0.84 -6.48
CA LYS A 60 -15.05 -1.29 -6.14
C LYS A 60 -15.84 -1.50 -7.43
N GLY A 61 -15.86 -2.73 -7.95
CA GLY A 61 -16.67 -3.07 -9.12
C GLY A 61 -16.91 -4.58 -9.22
N PRO A 62 -17.96 -5.01 -9.94
CA PRO A 62 -18.32 -6.43 -10.12
C PRO A 62 -17.24 -7.24 -10.87
N ARG A 63 -16.22 -6.56 -11.42
CA ARG A 63 -15.06 -7.13 -12.09
C ARG A 63 -13.76 -6.50 -11.60
N SER A 64 -13.67 -6.07 -10.32
CA SER A 64 -12.37 -5.67 -9.75
C SER A 64 -11.39 -6.77 -10.14
N SER A 65 -10.34 -6.44 -10.90
CA SER A 65 -9.45 -7.46 -11.44
C SER A 65 -9.07 -8.39 -10.29
N ARG A 66 -9.03 -9.72 -10.53
CA ARG A 66 -8.65 -10.70 -9.49
C ARG A 66 -7.39 -10.29 -8.72
N THR A 67 -6.59 -9.42 -9.33
CA THR A 67 -5.50 -8.65 -8.75
C THR A 67 -5.85 -7.95 -7.42
N TYR A 68 -7.00 -7.31 -7.20
CA TYR A 68 -7.28 -6.48 -6.00
C TYR A 68 -8.30 -7.07 -5.01
N GLU A 69 -8.39 -8.40 -4.93
CA GLU A 69 -9.42 -9.10 -4.12
C GLU A 69 -9.23 -8.92 -2.60
N ASP A 70 -7.98 -8.88 -2.13
CA ASP A 70 -7.64 -8.81 -0.71
C ASP A 70 -7.43 -7.34 -0.29
N ARG A 71 -8.48 -6.71 0.26
CA ARG A 71 -8.43 -5.29 0.68
C ARG A 71 -8.92 -5.07 2.11
N ALA A 72 -8.32 -4.10 2.79
CA ALA A 72 -8.74 -3.63 4.11
C ALA A 72 -8.94 -2.12 4.11
N LEU A 73 -10.07 -1.66 4.65
CA LEU A 73 -10.28 -0.24 4.92
C LEU A 73 -9.40 0.16 6.12
N LEU A 74 -8.43 1.04 5.88
CA LEU A 74 -7.58 1.58 6.93
C LEU A 74 -8.24 2.74 7.67
N GLY A 75 -9.22 3.41 7.07
CA GLY A 75 -9.98 4.47 7.73
C GLY A 75 -10.24 5.65 6.79
N THR A 76 -10.74 6.74 7.35
CA THR A 76 -10.94 8.00 6.62
C THR A 76 -9.71 8.90 6.71
N ILE A 77 -9.44 9.65 5.65
CA ILE A 77 -8.39 10.68 5.59
C ILE A 77 -8.98 12.03 5.15
N ASN A 78 -8.30 13.12 5.51
CA ASN A 78 -8.64 14.47 5.04
C ASN A 78 -8.03 14.73 3.64
N ASP A 79 -8.41 15.84 3.02
CA ASP A 79 -7.92 16.23 1.69
C ASP A 79 -6.42 16.60 1.72
N ASP A 80 -5.92 17.14 2.84
CA ASP A 80 -4.50 17.45 3.01
C ASP A 80 -3.62 16.18 2.94
N VAL A 81 -4.04 15.10 3.60
CA VAL A 81 -3.36 13.80 3.55
C VAL A 81 -3.43 13.21 2.15
N LYS A 82 -4.54 13.38 1.42
CA LYS A 82 -4.65 12.97 0.01
C LYS A 82 -3.59 13.67 -0.85
N MET A 83 -3.38 14.98 -0.66
CA MET A 83 -2.36 15.74 -1.39
C MET A 83 -0.93 15.27 -1.05
N MET A 84 -0.67 14.95 0.22
CA MET A 84 0.65 14.49 0.68
C MET A 84 0.96 13.02 0.34
N MET A 85 -0.02 12.21 -0.08
CA MET A 85 0.20 10.77 -0.27
C MET A 85 1.25 10.43 -1.32
N THR A 86 1.40 11.26 -2.36
CA THR A 86 2.46 11.08 -3.37
C THR A 86 3.85 11.25 -2.75
N GLU A 87 4.08 12.36 -2.05
CA GLU A 87 5.36 12.65 -1.41
C GLU A 87 5.67 11.64 -0.30
N TYR A 88 4.65 11.25 0.46
CA TYR A 88 4.77 10.22 1.48
C TYR A 88 5.16 8.87 0.87
N ALA A 89 4.58 8.51 -0.28
CA ALA A 89 4.89 7.26 -0.96
C ALA A 89 6.33 7.19 -1.44
N ASP A 90 6.85 8.26 -2.01
CA ASP A 90 8.25 8.33 -2.46
C ASP A 90 9.20 8.27 -1.26
N ALA A 91 8.93 9.06 -0.21
CA ALA A 91 9.73 9.04 1.02
C ALA A 91 9.71 7.66 1.71
N ALA A 92 8.53 7.02 1.79
CA ALA A 92 8.38 5.69 2.35
C ALA A 92 9.15 4.65 1.52
N THR A 93 9.12 4.75 0.19
CA THR A 93 9.84 3.83 -0.71
C THR A 93 11.34 3.98 -0.57
N GLN A 94 11.83 5.22 -0.50
CA GLN A 94 13.23 5.49 -0.25
C GLN A 94 13.66 4.90 1.10
N MET A 95 12.92 5.19 2.18
CA MET A 95 13.20 4.67 3.51
C MET A 95 13.22 3.13 3.53
N VAL A 96 12.23 2.49 2.89
CA VAL A 96 12.17 1.04 2.76
C VAL A 96 13.41 0.52 2.04
N ASN A 97 13.77 1.09 0.89
CA ASN A 97 14.93 0.65 0.11
C ASN A 97 16.26 0.84 0.85
N GLU A 98 16.40 1.92 1.63
CA GLU A 98 17.59 2.18 2.45
C GLU A 98 17.75 1.18 3.61
N HIS A 99 16.65 0.78 4.23
CA HIS A 99 16.64 -0.07 5.42
C HIS A 99 16.37 -1.55 5.13
N ASN A 100 16.01 -1.86 3.90
CA ASN A 100 15.84 -3.21 3.41
C ASN A 100 17.21 -3.87 3.23
N VAL A 101 17.77 -4.34 4.35
CA VAL A 101 19.01 -5.10 4.40
C VAL A 101 18.66 -6.60 4.33
N PRO A 102 19.32 -7.39 3.47
CA PRO A 102 19.09 -8.84 3.37
C PRO A 102 19.44 -9.52 4.69
N ARG A 103 18.43 -10.03 5.41
CA ARG A 103 18.63 -10.72 6.70
C ARG A 103 18.73 -12.23 6.56
N SER A 104 17.98 -12.87 5.66
CA SER A 104 18.13 -14.30 5.31
C SER A 104 17.25 -14.73 4.13
N ARG A 105 17.42 -15.98 3.65
CA ARG A 105 16.65 -16.62 2.55
C ARG A 105 15.13 -16.73 2.80
N ALA A 106 14.66 -16.50 4.03
CA ALA A 106 13.27 -16.75 4.43
C ALA A 106 12.45 -15.47 4.71
N GLU A 107 13.06 -14.29 4.73
CA GLU A 107 12.38 -13.05 5.15
C GLU A 107 12.16 -12.12 3.95
N SER A 108 11.03 -12.31 3.27
CA SER A 108 10.53 -11.32 2.31
C SER A 108 9.91 -10.14 3.07
N ASN A 109 10.72 -9.12 3.35
CA ASN A 109 10.35 -7.94 4.14
C ASN A 109 9.28 -7.03 3.50
N CYS A 110 8.90 -7.24 2.23
CA CYS A 110 7.90 -6.40 1.56
C CYS A 110 6.58 -6.36 2.32
N HIS A 111 6.20 -7.49 2.92
CA HIS A 111 4.97 -7.65 3.69
C HIS A 111 5.08 -7.10 5.12
N ASP A 112 6.29 -6.89 5.63
CA ASP A 112 6.49 -6.34 6.97
C ASP A 112 6.57 -4.82 6.91
N TRP A 113 7.16 -4.29 5.83
CA TRP A 113 7.23 -2.85 5.58
C TRP A 113 5.86 -2.19 5.43
N VAL A 114 4.84 -2.89 4.90
CA VAL A 114 3.48 -2.34 4.89
C VAL A 114 2.97 -2.07 6.31
N LEU A 115 3.26 -2.94 7.28
CA LEU A 115 2.84 -2.73 8.67
C LEU A 115 3.59 -1.57 9.30
N HIS A 116 4.87 -1.38 8.96
CA HIS A 116 5.64 -0.23 9.40
C HIS A 116 5.09 1.09 8.83
N ILE A 117 4.70 1.09 7.55
CA ILE A 117 4.12 2.26 6.88
C ILE A 117 2.75 2.58 7.46
N VAL A 118 1.86 1.59 7.60
CA VAL A 118 0.55 1.78 8.23
C VAL A 118 0.68 2.22 9.68
N ARG A 119 1.64 1.66 10.44
CA ARG A 119 1.92 2.12 11.81
C ARG A 119 2.38 3.58 11.83
N SER A 120 3.20 4.01 10.89
CA SER A 120 3.64 5.40 10.78
C SER A 120 2.46 6.35 10.52
N LEU A 121 1.54 5.98 9.62
CA LEU A 121 0.32 6.73 9.36
C LEU A 121 -0.63 6.78 10.57
N ASP A 122 -0.79 5.66 11.29
CA ASP A 122 -1.64 5.56 12.48
C ASP A 122 -1.07 6.40 13.64
N ASN A 123 0.24 6.33 13.87
CA ASN A 123 0.95 7.09 14.91
C ASN A 123 0.96 8.60 14.65
N SER A 124 0.94 9.02 13.39
CA SER A 124 0.89 10.43 13.00
C SER A 124 -0.53 11.01 12.99
N HIS A 125 -1.53 10.21 13.40
CA HIS A 125 -2.95 10.58 13.40
C HIS A 125 -3.48 11.02 12.01
N LEU A 126 -2.82 10.60 10.94
CA LEU A 126 -3.24 10.90 9.56
C LEU A 126 -4.39 9.99 9.09
N ILE A 127 -4.60 8.88 9.80
CA ILE A 127 -5.68 7.92 9.60
C ILE A 127 -6.36 7.60 10.93
N GLU A 128 -7.60 7.10 10.86
CA GLU A 128 -8.35 6.68 12.04
C GLU A 128 -7.64 5.59 12.84
N HIS A 129 -7.67 5.70 14.17
CA HIS A 129 -7.04 4.73 15.06
C HIS A 129 -7.48 3.29 14.82
N GLY A 130 -6.53 2.38 15.05
CA GLY A 130 -6.73 0.94 14.85
C GLY A 130 -6.52 0.49 13.41
N ALA A 131 -6.02 1.37 12.53
CA ALA A 131 -5.65 1.03 11.16
C ALA A 131 -4.59 -0.07 11.12
N LEU A 132 -3.64 -0.06 12.06
CA LEU A 132 -2.62 -1.10 12.17
C LEU A 132 -3.25 -2.48 12.46
N GLY A 133 -4.25 -2.55 13.33
CA GLY A 133 -4.97 -3.79 13.63
C GLY A 133 -5.71 -4.31 12.40
N ARG A 134 -6.36 -3.43 11.65
CA ARG A 134 -7.05 -3.78 10.39
C ARG A 134 -6.08 -4.26 9.31
N ALA A 135 -4.90 -3.63 9.20
CA ALA A 135 -3.86 -4.05 8.26
C ALA A 135 -3.25 -5.41 8.61
N ALA A 136 -3.05 -5.69 9.90
CA ALA A 136 -2.46 -6.95 10.37
C ALA A 136 -3.36 -8.17 10.12
N VAL A 137 -4.68 -7.99 10.13
CA VAL A 137 -5.67 -9.04 9.88
C VAL A 137 -5.99 -9.20 8.38
N CYS A 138 -5.52 -8.27 7.54
CA CYS A 138 -5.76 -8.32 6.10
C CYS A 138 -4.98 -9.50 5.48
N PRO A 139 -5.65 -10.39 4.73
CA PRO A 139 -5.01 -11.57 4.13
C PRO A 139 -3.89 -11.15 3.17
N ARG A 140 -2.67 -11.65 3.44
CA ARG A 140 -1.45 -11.39 2.66
C ARG A 140 -1.38 -12.28 1.44
#